data_AF-A0A2W1MV23-F1
#
_entry.id   AF-A0A2W1MV23-F1
#
_cell.length_a   1.000
_cell.length_b   1.000
_cell.length_c   1.000
_cell.angle_alpha   90.00
_cell.angle_beta   90.00
_cell.angle_gamma   90.00
#
_symmetry.space_group_name_H-M   'P 1'
#
loop_
_entity.id
_entity.type
_entity.pdbx_description
1 polymer ?
#
loop_
_entity_poly.entity_id
_entity_poly.type
_entity_poly.pdbx_seq_one_letter_code
_entity_poly.pdbx_strand_id
1 'polypeptide(L)'
;MRFLTETGVVTVSAQLRDRHTELRRIAEILLEPTDSWSAQLLSEYVYVLKARMEQGDTNLRSVRLAARAAANLLKSAQLKLGALPTQKTLESFWRRSPGQVAAVTGFIGHLNKRHGLELQVKPDARWLCQARRQKAERELVAMLSEIADDDFERRWIVKGLAYFHDVARASRRKLVFQSQEYRGVAGYSVTYEEKILWVPSASSYQYGDHSSRVISTLRRNP
;
A
#
# COMPACT_ATOMS: atom_id res chain seq x y z
N MET A 1 -23.03 18.43 -8.48
CA MET A 1 -22.77 18.17 -9.92
C MET A 1 -23.82 17.21 -10.43
N ARG A 2 -24.60 17.63 -11.44
CA ARG A 2 -25.76 16.90 -11.99
C ARG A 2 -25.25 16.10 -13.21
N PHE A 3 -25.16 14.78 -13.11
CA PHE A 3 -24.82 13.95 -14.27
C PHE A 3 -25.96 13.99 -15.29
N LEU A 4 -25.61 14.08 -16.58
CA LEU A 4 -26.54 13.99 -17.70
C LEU A 4 -27.28 12.63 -17.63
N THR A 5 -28.60 12.69 -17.44
CA THR A 5 -29.50 11.55 -17.59
C THR A 5 -29.59 11.16 -19.06
N GLU A 6 -29.50 9.87 -19.36
CA GLU A 6 -29.70 9.32 -20.70
C GLU A 6 -31.00 9.83 -21.30
N THR A 7 -30.89 10.73 -22.27
CA THR A 7 -31.94 10.96 -23.27
C THR A 7 -31.54 10.13 -24.48
N GLY A 8 -32.49 9.49 -25.16
CA GLY A 8 -32.28 8.45 -26.20
C GLY A 8 -31.46 8.84 -27.45
N VAL A 9 -30.74 9.96 -27.41
CA VAL A 9 -29.81 10.46 -28.43
C VAL A 9 -28.34 10.41 -27.95
N VAL A 10 -28.09 10.31 -26.64
CA VAL A 10 -26.74 10.30 -26.04
C VAL A 10 -26.52 9.01 -25.27
N THR A 11 -25.71 8.10 -25.81
CA THR A 11 -25.33 6.85 -25.13
C THR A 11 -24.09 7.07 -24.28
N VAL A 12 -24.20 6.88 -22.96
CA VAL A 12 -23.05 7.00 -22.05
C VAL A 12 -22.19 5.74 -22.15
N SER A 13 -21.07 5.81 -22.87
CA SER A 13 -20.12 4.70 -22.92
C SER A 13 -19.36 4.59 -21.59
N ALA A 14 -19.62 3.52 -20.86
CA ALA A 14 -18.89 3.19 -19.63
C ALA A 14 -17.37 3.10 -19.86
N GLN A 15 -16.95 2.60 -21.01
CA GLN A 15 -15.53 2.49 -21.39
C GLN A 15 -14.87 3.87 -21.58
N LEU A 16 -15.55 4.81 -22.25
CA LEU A 16 -15.06 6.18 -22.41
C LEU A 16 -14.97 6.91 -21.07
N ARG A 17 -15.95 6.71 -20.18
CA ARG A 17 -15.95 7.27 -18.83
C ARG A 17 -14.79 6.74 -17.98
N ASP A 18 -14.54 5.43 -18.03
CA ASP A 18 -13.45 4.81 -17.28
C ASP A 18 -12.09 5.27 -17.80
N ARG A 19 -11.91 5.34 -19.13
CA ARG A 19 -10.72 5.90 -19.77
C ARG A 19 -10.47 7.34 -19.32
N HIS A 20 -11.49 8.20 -19.39
CA HIS A 20 -11.39 9.59 -18.96
C HIS A 20 -11.03 9.70 -17.46
N THR A 21 -11.61 8.84 -16.62
CA THR A 21 -11.32 8.78 -15.20
C THR A 21 -9.85 8.42 -14.92
N GLU A 22 -9.31 7.42 -15.61
CA GLU A 22 -7.91 7.03 -15.43
C GLU A 22 -6.95 8.11 -15.94
N LEU A 23 -7.25 8.77 -17.07
CA LEU A 23 -6.47 9.90 -17.58
C LEU A 23 -6.43 11.06 -16.60
N ARG A 24 -7.58 11.44 -16.03
CA ARG A 24 -7.67 12.48 -14.99
C ARG A 24 -6.80 12.13 -13.78
N ARG A 25 -6.88 10.88 -13.30
CA ARG A 25 -6.06 10.41 -12.17
C ARG A 25 -4.57 10.43 -12.46
N ILE A 26 -4.15 10.14 -13.69
CA ILE A 26 -2.75 10.25 -14.12
C ILE A 26 -2.33 11.72 -14.13
N ALA A 27 -3.17 12.62 -14.65
CA ALA A 27 -2.90 14.05 -14.64
C ALA A 27 -2.75 14.60 -13.21
N GLU A 28 -3.62 14.18 -12.28
CA GLU A 28 -3.52 14.52 -10.86
C GLU A 28 -2.18 14.06 -10.26
N ILE A 29 -1.75 12.83 -10.55
CA ILE A 29 -0.44 12.31 -10.08
C ILE A 29 0.71 13.18 -10.58
N LEU A 30 0.66 13.63 -11.85
CA LEU A 30 1.70 14.46 -12.45
C LEU A 30 1.81 15.85 -11.81
N LEU A 31 0.75 16.33 -11.16
CA LEU A 31 0.71 17.63 -10.48
C LEU A 31 1.13 17.56 -9.00
N GLU A 32 1.32 16.38 -8.44
CA GLU A 32 1.68 16.21 -7.01
C GLU A 32 3.09 16.64 -6.62
N PRO A 33 4.14 16.46 -7.46
CA PRO A 33 5.47 16.94 -7.11
C PRO A 33 5.50 18.46 -6.96
N THR A 34 6.01 18.94 -5.82
CA THR A 34 6.10 20.38 -5.53
C THR A 34 7.32 21.03 -6.17
N ASP A 35 8.35 20.24 -6.48
CA ASP A 35 9.57 20.70 -7.13
C ASP A 35 9.61 20.31 -8.61
N SER A 36 10.18 21.19 -9.43
CA SER A 36 10.28 21.02 -10.89
C SER A 36 11.08 19.79 -11.29
N TRP A 37 12.07 19.39 -10.48
CA TRP A 37 12.93 18.26 -10.77
C TRP A 37 12.20 16.92 -10.65
N SER A 38 11.51 16.70 -9.53
CA SER A 38 10.67 15.53 -9.34
C SER A 38 9.52 15.48 -10.35
N ALA A 39 8.95 16.63 -10.71
CA ALA A 39 7.95 16.73 -11.78
C ALA A 39 8.52 16.29 -13.13
N GLN A 40 9.75 16.70 -13.44
CA GLN A 40 10.44 16.27 -14.66
C GLN A 40 10.67 14.75 -14.68
N LEU A 41 11.31 14.19 -13.64
CA LEU A 41 11.59 12.75 -13.57
C LEU A 41 10.30 11.90 -13.69
N LEU A 42 9.22 12.35 -13.06
CA LEU A 42 7.93 11.68 -13.14
C LEU A 42 7.32 11.78 -14.54
N SER A 43 7.38 12.95 -15.18
CA SER A 43 6.81 13.15 -16.52
C SER A 43 7.56 12.38 -17.60
N GLU A 44 8.90 12.32 -17.54
CA GLU A 44 9.73 11.49 -18.43
C GLU A 44 9.35 10.01 -18.33
N TYR A 45 9.16 9.51 -17.10
CA TYR A 45 8.75 8.13 -16.90
C TYR A 45 7.33 7.85 -17.43
N VAL A 46 6.37 8.73 -17.14
CA VAL A 46 4.99 8.58 -17.61
C VAL A 46 4.91 8.66 -19.14
N TYR A 47 5.76 9.47 -19.78
CA TYR A 47 5.87 9.50 -21.24
C TYR A 47 6.25 8.13 -21.81
N VAL A 48 7.29 7.49 -21.25
CA VAL A 48 7.70 6.12 -21.65
C VAL A 48 6.58 5.10 -21.42
N LEU A 49 5.85 5.20 -20.31
CA LEU A 49 4.72 4.30 -20.03
C LEU A 49 3.57 4.48 -21.02
N LYS A 50 3.28 5.71 -21.46
CA LYS A 50 2.27 5.99 -22.48
C LYS A 50 2.66 5.42 -23.85
N ALA A 51 3.93 5.56 -24.25
CA ALA A 51 4.42 4.96 -25.49
C ALA A 51 4.25 3.42 -25.50
N ARG A 52 4.55 2.75 -24.38
CA ARG A 52 4.29 1.30 -24.22
C ARG A 52 2.81 0.94 -24.28
N MET A 53 1.95 1.81 -23.76
CA MET A 53 0.51 1.61 -23.82
C MET A 53 0.00 1.70 -25.26
N GLU A 54 0.51 2.63 -26.06
CA GLU A 54 0.19 2.75 -27.49
C GLU A 54 0.64 1.53 -28.29
N GLN A 55 1.71 0.86 -27.85
CA GLN A 55 2.20 -0.40 -28.40
C GLN A 55 1.41 -1.65 -27.95
N GLY A 56 0.47 -1.50 -27.00
CA GLY A 56 -0.32 -2.60 -26.46
C GLY A 56 0.32 -3.38 -25.31
N ASP A 57 1.53 -3.02 -24.88
CA ASP A 57 2.27 -3.72 -23.82
C ASP A 57 1.68 -3.50 -22.41
N THR A 58 0.85 -2.46 -22.25
CA THR A 58 0.26 -2.09 -20.96
C THR A 58 -1.07 -1.35 -21.14
N ASN A 59 -1.79 -1.14 -20.03
CA ASN A 59 -3.07 -0.43 -20.02
C ASN A 59 -3.04 0.79 -19.10
N LEU A 60 -4.01 1.70 -19.25
CA LEU A 60 -4.10 2.94 -18.46
C LEU A 60 -4.07 2.70 -16.94
N ARG A 61 -4.71 1.63 -16.46
CA ARG A 61 -4.71 1.30 -15.04
C ARG A 61 -3.29 0.97 -14.55
N SER A 62 -2.53 0.23 -15.34
CA SER A 62 -1.14 -0.13 -15.05
C SER A 62 -0.23 1.09 -15.12
N VAL A 63 -0.42 1.97 -16.11
CA VAL A 63 0.27 3.27 -16.19
C VAL A 63 0.01 4.10 -14.93
N ARG A 64 -1.26 4.22 -14.51
CA ARG A 64 -1.62 4.95 -13.29
C ARG A 64 -0.97 4.37 -12.04
N LEU A 65 -0.97 3.04 -11.89
CA LEU A 65 -0.35 2.38 -10.74
C LEU A 65 1.16 2.61 -10.68
N ALA A 66 1.86 2.51 -11.81
CA ALA A 66 3.29 2.79 -11.90
C ALA A 66 3.60 4.27 -11.65
N ALA A 67 2.84 5.19 -12.24
CA ALA A 67 2.97 6.63 -12.00
C ALA A 67 2.78 6.98 -10.53
N ARG A 68 1.76 6.41 -9.88
CA ARG A 68 1.51 6.61 -8.44
C ARG A 68 2.67 6.14 -7.58
N ALA A 69 3.25 4.97 -7.89
CA ALA A 69 4.39 4.44 -7.15
C ALA A 69 5.64 5.32 -7.32
N ALA A 70 5.90 5.80 -8.54
CA ALA A 70 6.99 6.74 -8.82
C ALA A 70 6.82 8.07 -8.06
N ALA A 71 5.62 8.67 -8.09
CA ALA A 71 5.31 9.89 -7.35
C ALA A 71 5.50 9.71 -5.84
N ASN A 72 5.04 8.58 -5.28
CA ASN A 72 5.23 8.29 -3.86
C ASN A 72 6.72 8.14 -3.49
N LEU A 73 7.54 7.51 -4.34
CA LEU A 73 8.97 7.43 -4.12
C LEU A 73 9.60 8.82 -4.10
N LEU A 74 9.35 9.63 -5.13
CA LEU A 74 9.91 10.99 -5.26
C LEU A 74 9.53 11.86 -4.05
N LYS A 75 8.25 11.84 -3.66
CA LYS A 75 7.75 12.53 -2.46
C LYS A 75 8.47 12.06 -1.18
N SER A 76 8.75 10.76 -1.07
CA SER A 76 9.44 10.22 0.11
C SER A 76 10.94 10.51 0.13
N ALA A 77 11.55 10.65 -1.05
CA ALA A 77 12.98 10.88 -1.23
C ALA A 77 13.36 12.34 -0.98
N GLN A 78 12.43 13.29 -1.18
CA GLN A 78 12.62 14.73 -0.95
C GLN A 78 13.91 15.21 -1.63
N LEU A 79 14.01 14.96 -2.94
CA LEU A 79 15.22 15.22 -3.69
C LEU A 79 15.51 16.73 -3.72
N LYS A 80 16.79 17.07 -3.62
CA LYS A 80 17.26 18.42 -3.97
C LYS A 80 17.22 18.57 -5.49
N LEU A 81 17.18 19.81 -5.97
CA LEU A 81 17.25 20.12 -7.40
C LEU A 81 18.47 19.43 -8.04
N GLY A 82 18.24 18.67 -9.11
CA GLY A 82 19.27 17.92 -9.83
C GLY A 82 19.76 16.64 -9.15
N ALA A 83 19.31 16.33 -7.93
CA ALA A 83 19.69 15.11 -7.24
C ALA A 83 18.83 13.92 -7.69
N LEU A 84 19.43 12.75 -7.83
CA LEU A 84 18.72 11.51 -8.15
C LEU A 84 18.48 10.67 -6.88
N PRO A 85 17.47 9.79 -6.88
CA PRO A 85 17.30 8.81 -5.81
C PRO A 85 18.58 8.00 -5.60
N THR A 86 18.96 7.81 -4.35
CA THR A 86 20.04 6.92 -3.93
C THR A 86 19.49 5.60 -3.42
N GLN A 87 20.35 4.58 -3.33
CA GLN A 87 19.99 3.30 -2.75
C GLN A 87 19.41 3.45 -1.33
N LYS A 88 19.99 4.34 -0.51
CA LYS A 88 19.50 4.66 0.83
C LYS A 88 18.07 5.24 0.82
N THR A 89 17.77 6.15 -0.10
CA THR A 89 16.40 6.71 -0.22
C THR A 89 15.40 5.66 -0.68
N LEU A 90 15.81 4.76 -1.58
CA LEU A 90 14.99 3.67 -2.09
C LEU A 90 14.68 2.63 -0.99
N GLU A 91 15.67 2.22 -0.21
CA GLU A 91 15.48 1.32 0.92
C GLU A 91 14.58 1.92 2.00
N SER A 92 14.77 3.20 2.32
CA SER A 92 13.90 3.93 3.23
C SER A 92 12.45 3.93 2.74
N PHE A 93 12.23 4.15 1.44
CA PHE A 93 10.91 4.05 0.83
C PHE A 93 10.32 2.64 0.95
N TRP A 94 11.09 1.59 0.65
CA TRP A 94 10.62 0.21 0.77
C TRP A 94 10.25 -0.17 2.20
N ARG A 95 10.96 0.34 3.23
CA ARG A 95 10.58 0.12 4.65
C ARG A 95 9.25 0.78 5.02
N ARG A 96 8.91 1.90 4.40
CA ARG A 96 7.63 2.61 4.62
C ARG A 96 6.49 2.03 3.78
N SER A 97 6.81 1.56 2.58
CA SER A 97 5.87 1.14 1.56
C SER A 97 6.24 -0.20 0.91
N PRO A 98 6.36 -1.30 1.69
CA PRO A 98 6.81 -2.59 1.17
C PRO A 98 5.85 -3.20 0.13
N GLY A 99 4.58 -2.77 0.12
CA GLY A 99 3.60 -3.15 -0.90
C GLY A 99 3.79 -2.48 -2.27
N GLN A 100 4.64 -1.45 -2.37
CA GLN A 100 4.88 -0.71 -3.62
C GLN A 100 6.17 -1.09 -4.35
N VAL A 101 6.95 -2.05 -3.81
CA VAL A 101 8.24 -2.50 -4.38
C VAL A 101 8.10 -2.87 -5.87
N ALA A 102 7.12 -3.72 -6.21
CA ALA A 102 6.92 -4.16 -7.58
C ALA A 102 6.52 -3.00 -8.52
N ALA A 103 5.69 -2.07 -8.03
CA ALA A 103 5.21 -0.95 -8.83
C ALA A 103 6.29 0.11 -9.07
N VAL A 104 7.25 0.28 -8.15
CA VAL A 104 8.36 1.23 -8.30
C VAL A 104 9.54 0.66 -9.11
N THR A 105 9.63 -0.67 -9.23
CA THR A 105 10.71 -1.38 -9.96
C THR A 105 10.91 -0.80 -11.37
N GLY A 106 9.80 -0.56 -12.10
CA GLY A 106 9.87 -0.01 -13.46
C GLY A 106 10.44 1.42 -13.52
N PHE A 107 10.17 2.23 -12.50
CA PHE A 107 10.70 3.58 -12.40
C PHE A 107 12.19 3.58 -12.08
N ILE A 108 12.64 2.71 -11.17
CA ILE A 108 14.07 2.54 -10.89
C ILE A 108 14.83 2.06 -12.12
N GLY A 109 14.28 1.08 -12.86
CA GLY A 109 14.87 0.64 -14.13
C GLY A 109 14.95 1.76 -15.17
N HIS A 110 13.94 2.64 -15.23
CA HIS A 110 13.98 3.82 -16.08
C HIS A 110 15.09 4.79 -15.66
N LEU A 111 15.21 5.10 -14.37
CA LEU A 111 16.26 5.98 -13.85
C LEU A 111 17.67 5.42 -14.11
N ASN A 112 17.87 4.12 -13.86
CA ASN A 112 19.13 3.42 -14.18
C ASN A 112 19.49 3.59 -15.66
N LYS A 113 18.55 3.31 -16.57
CA LYS A 113 18.78 3.41 -18.01
C LYS A 113 19.03 4.85 -18.48
N ARG A 114 18.27 5.81 -17.95
CA ARG A 114 18.27 7.21 -18.42
C ARG A 114 19.45 8.01 -17.86
N HIS A 115 19.85 7.74 -16.63
CA HIS A 115 20.86 8.51 -15.91
C HIS A 115 22.11 7.70 -15.54
N GLY A 116 22.25 6.47 -16.05
CA GLY A 116 23.43 5.63 -15.79
C GLY A 116 23.58 5.23 -14.32
N LEU A 117 22.47 5.06 -13.60
CA LEU A 117 22.50 4.63 -12.20
C LEU A 117 22.56 3.10 -12.09
N GLU A 118 23.10 2.63 -10.97
CA GLU A 118 23.18 1.21 -10.62
C GLU A 118 22.34 0.89 -9.37
N LEU A 119 21.16 1.50 -9.25
CA LEU A 119 20.27 1.23 -8.13
C LEU A 119 19.77 -0.22 -8.18
N GLN A 120 19.74 -0.88 -7.02
CA GLN A 120 19.13 -2.20 -6.93
C GLN A 120 17.62 -2.06 -7.10
N VAL A 121 17.06 -2.77 -8.07
CA VAL A 121 15.66 -2.60 -8.46
C VAL A 121 14.70 -3.31 -7.50
N LYS A 122 15.21 -4.28 -6.72
CA LYS A 122 14.44 -5.06 -5.74
C LYS A 122 15.27 -5.32 -4.47
N PRO A 123 14.64 -5.28 -3.28
CA PRO A 123 15.28 -5.68 -2.03
C PRO A 123 15.39 -7.21 -1.91
N ASP A 124 16.23 -7.63 -0.97
CA ASP A 124 16.24 -9.02 -0.48
C ASP A 124 14.86 -9.44 0.07
N ALA A 125 14.49 -10.70 -0.17
CA ALA A 125 13.18 -11.23 0.18
C ALA A 125 12.97 -11.34 1.71
N ARG A 126 14.00 -11.72 2.46
CA ARG A 126 13.93 -11.82 3.94
C ARG A 126 13.79 -10.43 4.54
N TRP A 127 14.58 -9.48 4.04
CA TRP A 127 14.48 -8.08 4.42
C TRP A 127 13.08 -7.51 4.16
N LEU A 128 12.50 -7.80 2.99
CA LEU A 128 11.16 -7.33 2.64
C LEU A 128 10.06 -7.93 3.53
N CYS A 129 10.18 -9.21 3.87
CA CYS A 129 9.27 -9.88 4.82
C CYS A 129 9.32 -9.18 6.19
N GLN A 130 10.52 -8.90 6.70
CA GLN A 130 10.70 -8.17 7.96
C GLN A 130 10.10 -6.76 7.89
N ALA A 131 10.33 -6.03 6.80
CA ALA A 131 9.77 -4.69 6.61
C ALA A 131 8.23 -4.66 6.58
N ARG A 132 7.59 -5.69 5.97
CA ARG A 132 6.13 -5.85 5.99
C ARG A 132 5.61 -6.06 7.40
N ARG A 133 6.23 -6.97 8.14
CA ARG A 133 5.86 -7.25 9.53
C ARG A 133 5.99 -6.00 10.41
N GLN A 134 7.12 -5.30 10.34
CA GLN A 134 7.35 -4.05 11.08
C GLN A 134 6.36 -2.94 10.69
N LYS A 135 5.89 -2.91 9.44
CA LYS A 135 4.83 -1.99 9.04
C LYS A 135 3.50 -2.36 9.68
N ALA A 136 3.10 -3.63 9.61
CA ALA A 136 1.85 -4.09 10.22
C ALA A 136 1.83 -3.86 11.74
N GLU A 137 2.97 -4.07 12.41
CA GLU A 137 3.16 -3.78 13.82
C GLU A 137 2.97 -2.29 14.15
N ARG A 138 3.66 -1.40 13.42
CA ARG A 138 3.52 0.05 13.59
C ARG A 138 2.09 0.52 13.38
N GLU A 139 1.39 -0.04 12.40
CA GLU A 139 -0.01 0.29 12.13
C GLU A 139 -0.93 -0.16 13.28
N LEU A 140 -0.71 -1.34 13.86
CA LEU A 140 -1.45 -1.80 15.05
C LEU A 140 -1.16 -0.93 16.28
N VAL A 141 0.11 -0.62 16.55
CA VAL A 141 0.49 0.22 17.69
C VAL A 141 -0.11 1.62 17.57
N ALA A 142 -0.09 2.21 16.37
CA ALA A 142 -0.73 3.52 16.13
C ALA A 142 -2.23 3.48 16.43
N MET A 143 -2.91 2.38 16.07
CA MET A 143 -4.34 2.21 16.34
C MET A 143 -4.68 2.11 17.84
N LEU A 144 -3.76 1.66 18.70
CA LEU A 144 -4.02 1.59 20.14
C LEU A 144 -4.25 2.97 20.77
N SER A 145 -3.74 4.03 20.14
CA SER A 145 -3.92 5.41 20.57
C SER A 145 -5.10 6.12 19.88
N GLU A 146 -5.81 5.43 18.96
CA GLU A 146 -6.98 5.99 18.28
C GLU A 146 -8.24 5.88 19.14
N ILE A 147 -9.15 6.86 19.02
CA ILE A 147 -10.49 6.75 19.57
C ILE A 147 -11.25 5.72 18.74
N ALA A 148 -11.81 4.70 19.39
CA ALA A 148 -12.56 3.66 18.72
C ALA A 148 -13.83 4.24 18.07
N ASP A 149 -13.97 3.96 16.77
CA ASP A 149 -15.18 4.20 15.97
C ASP A 149 -15.86 2.87 15.62
N ASP A 150 -17.06 2.94 15.01
CA ASP A 150 -17.85 1.76 14.61
C ASP A 150 -17.08 0.79 13.68
N ASP A 151 -16.01 1.30 13.05
CA ASP A 151 -15.22 0.58 12.07
C ASP A 151 -13.84 0.18 12.63
N PHE A 152 -13.58 0.45 13.91
CA PHE A 152 -12.29 0.22 14.54
C PHE A 152 -11.91 -1.27 14.54
N GLU A 153 -12.82 -2.14 15.00
CA GLU A 153 -12.57 -3.59 15.10
C GLU A 153 -12.22 -4.21 13.74
N ARG A 154 -12.93 -3.82 12.68
CA ARG A 154 -12.66 -4.32 11.33
C ARG A 154 -11.30 -3.86 10.83
N ARG A 155 -10.85 -2.63 11.13
CA ARG A 155 -9.48 -2.19 10.82
C ARG A 155 -8.48 -3.02 11.60
N TRP A 156 -8.72 -3.16 12.89
CA TRP A 156 -7.84 -3.86 13.83
C TRP A 156 -7.62 -5.30 13.38
N ILE A 157 -8.70 -6.01 13.04
CA ILE A 157 -8.62 -7.39 12.58
C ILE A 157 -7.85 -7.51 11.26
N VAL A 158 -8.10 -6.64 10.27
CA VAL A 158 -7.34 -6.66 9.00
C VAL A 158 -5.84 -6.44 9.24
N LYS A 159 -5.48 -5.51 10.13
CA LYS A 159 -4.07 -5.26 10.48
C LYS A 159 -3.46 -6.39 11.31
N GLY A 160 -4.25 -6.97 12.22
CA GLY A 160 -3.88 -8.12 13.03
C GLY A 160 -3.61 -9.35 12.17
N LEU A 161 -4.47 -9.64 11.21
CA LEU A 161 -4.27 -10.70 10.22
C LEU A 161 -2.94 -10.53 9.45
N ALA A 162 -2.60 -9.31 9.06
CA ALA A 162 -1.33 -9.03 8.39
C ALA A 162 -0.11 -9.24 9.32
N TYR A 163 -0.22 -8.92 10.60
CA TYR A 163 0.89 -9.02 11.56
C TYR A 163 1.09 -10.44 12.12
N PHE A 164 0.00 -11.08 12.58
CA PHE A 164 0.04 -12.37 13.25
C PHE A 164 0.06 -13.55 12.28
N HIS A 165 -0.57 -13.39 11.10
CA HIS A 165 -0.81 -14.50 10.16
C HIS A 165 -0.27 -14.26 8.75
N ASP A 166 0.45 -13.15 8.51
CA ASP A 166 0.99 -12.74 7.19
C ASP A 166 -0.09 -12.60 6.08
N VAL A 167 -1.35 -12.36 6.47
CA VAL A 167 -2.48 -12.18 5.55
C VAL A 167 -2.62 -10.70 5.18
N ALA A 168 -1.92 -10.28 4.13
CA ALA A 168 -1.84 -8.86 3.75
C ALA A 168 -3.06 -8.30 2.97
N ARG A 169 -3.98 -9.15 2.49
CA ARG A 169 -5.05 -8.75 1.55
C ARG A 169 -6.47 -9.06 2.03
N ALA A 170 -6.66 -9.20 3.34
CA ALA A 170 -7.98 -9.42 3.91
C ALA A 170 -8.95 -8.28 3.54
N SER A 171 -10.12 -8.64 3.00
CA SER A 171 -11.14 -7.66 2.64
C SER A 171 -11.96 -7.29 3.86
N ARG A 172 -11.83 -6.04 4.30
CA ARG A 172 -12.59 -5.44 5.40
C ARG A 172 -14.11 -5.67 5.30
N ARG A 173 -14.66 -5.61 4.08
CA ARG A 173 -16.11 -5.76 3.82
C ARG A 173 -16.58 -7.21 3.83
N LYS A 174 -15.71 -8.15 3.45
CA LYS A 174 -16.02 -9.59 3.42
C LYS A 174 -15.62 -10.30 4.70
N LEU A 175 -15.23 -9.54 5.73
CA LEU A 175 -14.66 -10.08 6.94
C LEU A 175 -15.77 -10.67 7.81
N VAL A 176 -15.67 -11.97 8.05
CA VAL A 176 -16.55 -12.73 8.93
C VAL A 176 -15.76 -13.05 10.19
N PHE A 177 -16.20 -12.51 11.33
CA PHE A 177 -15.53 -12.68 12.61
C PHE A 177 -16.52 -12.74 13.76
N GLN A 178 -16.10 -13.35 14.86
CA GLN A 178 -16.85 -13.46 16.10
C GLN A 178 -15.91 -13.22 17.28
N SER A 179 -16.41 -12.59 18.35
CA SER A 179 -15.64 -12.45 19.58
C SER A 179 -15.35 -13.84 20.16
N GLN A 180 -14.07 -14.11 20.44
CA GLN A 180 -13.63 -15.38 21.00
C GLN A 180 -12.40 -15.17 21.87
N GLU A 181 -12.47 -15.68 23.09
CA GLU A 181 -11.32 -15.73 23.99
C GLU A 181 -10.40 -16.91 23.63
N TYR A 182 -9.10 -16.66 23.62
CA TYR A 182 -8.09 -17.71 23.45
C TYR A 182 -7.05 -17.61 24.56
N ARG A 183 -6.94 -18.67 25.38
CA ARG A 183 -5.99 -18.76 26.51
C ARG A 183 -6.04 -17.56 27.46
N GLY A 184 -7.22 -17.10 27.88
CA GLY A 184 -7.34 -15.98 28.81
C GLY A 184 -7.29 -14.60 28.16
N VAL A 185 -7.13 -14.52 26.82
CA VAL A 185 -6.99 -13.25 26.10
C VAL A 185 -8.21 -13.04 25.22
N ALA A 186 -8.89 -11.89 25.40
CA ALA A 186 -9.99 -11.49 24.55
C ALA A 186 -9.52 -11.28 23.10
N GLY A 187 -10.34 -11.66 22.13
CA GLY A 187 -9.97 -11.54 20.73
C GLY A 187 -11.12 -11.88 19.81
N TYR A 188 -10.76 -12.15 18.56
CA TYR A 188 -11.70 -12.43 17.49
C TYR A 188 -11.25 -13.67 16.74
N SER A 189 -12.20 -14.60 16.55
CA SER A 189 -12.09 -15.69 15.59
C SER A 189 -12.48 -15.18 14.22
N VAL A 190 -11.65 -15.41 13.21
CA VAL A 190 -11.81 -14.83 11.87
C VAL A 190 -11.74 -15.94 10.84
N THR A 191 -12.78 -16.05 10.02
CA THR A 191 -12.80 -17.01 8.90
C THR A 191 -12.16 -16.37 7.67
N TYR A 192 -11.05 -16.95 7.20
CA TYR A 192 -10.33 -16.50 6.01
C TYR A 192 -9.87 -17.69 5.18
N GLU A 193 -10.27 -17.76 3.90
CA GLU A 193 -9.89 -18.84 2.96
C GLU A 193 -10.03 -20.25 3.60
N GLU A 194 -11.22 -20.52 4.17
CA GLU A 194 -11.58 -21.79 4.82
C GLU A 194 -10.79 -22.13 6.11
N LYS A 195 -9.92 -21.22 6.57
CA LYS A 195 -9.21 -21.34 7.84
C LYS A 195 -9.83 -20.43 8.90
N ILE A 196 -9.77 -20.88 10.15
CA ILE A 196 -10.14 -20.08 11.31
C ILE A 196 -8.84 -19.55 11.93
N LEU A 197 -8.68 -18.23 11.91
CA LEU A 197 -7.53 -17.53 12.47
C LEU A 197 -7.97 -16.72 13.68
N TRP A 198 -7.14 -16.67 14.72
CA TRP A 198 -7.44 -15.89 15.92
C TRP A 198 -6.60 -14.60 15.97
N VAL A 199 -7.23 -13.47 16.28
CA VAL A 199 -6.58 -12.16 16.43
C VAL A 199 -6.93 -11.58 17.80
N PRO A 200 -5.95 -11.17 18.63
CA PRO A 200 -6.22 -10.56 19.94
C PRO A 200 -6.98 -9.23 19.79
N SER A 201 -7.79 -8.87 20.77
CA SER A 201 -8.49 -7.58 20.78
C SER A 201 -7.55 -6.44 21.18
N ALA A 202 -7.84 -5.22 20.73
CA ALA A 202 -7.09 -4.03 21.14
C ALA A 202 -7.18 -3.80 22.66
N SER A 203 -8.32 -4.10 23.28
CA SER A 203 -8.54 -3.95 24.71
C SER A 203 -7.63 -4.84 25.56
N SER A 204 -7.19 -5.97 25.00
CA SER A 204 -6.23 -6.87 25.65
C SER A 204 -4.84 -6.25 25.82
N TYR A 205 -4.56 -5.12 25.14
CA TYR A 205 -3.32 -4.36 25.27
C TYR A 205 -3.47 -3.08 26.08
N GLN A 206 -4.70 -2.69 26.44
CA GLN A 206 -4.99 -1.48 27.21
C GLN A 206 -4.93 -1.70 28.73
N TYR A 207 -4.98 -2.95 29.19
CA TYR A 207 -4.75 -3.33 30.59
C TYR A 207 -3.28 -3.67 30.84
N GLY A 208 -2.47 -2.62 30.92
CA GLY A 208 -1.05 -2.67 31.25
C GLY A 208 -0.71 -1.83 32.47
N ASP A 209 -1.54 -1.86 33.53
CA ASP A 209 -1.11 -1.39 34.85
C ASP A 209 -0.66 -2.62 35.68
N HIS A 210 0.65 -2.76 35.81
CA HIS A 210 1.36 -3.52 36.84
C HIS A 210 1.11 -5.05 36.97
N SER A 211 1.43 -5.84 35.94
CA SER A 211 2.24 -7.06 36.15
C SER A 211 2.65 -7.78 34.85
N SER A 212 3.96 -7.82 34.65
CA SER A 212 4.70 -9.03 34.27
C SER A 212 4.35 -9.74 32.95
N ARG A 213 5.17 -9.45 31.93
CA ARG A 213 5.72 -10.38 30.90
C ARG A 213 4.75 -11.42 30.31
N VAL A 214 4.15 -11.10 29.16
CA VAL A 214 3.85 -12.12 28.12
C VAL A 214 4.05 -11.54 26.70
N ILE A 215 5.29 -11.25 26.34
CA ILE A 215 5.68 -11.11 24.93
C ILE A 215 6.67 -12.24 24.62
N SER A 216 6.19 -13.48 24.50
CA SER A 216 6.97 -14.56 23.86
C SER A 216 6.20 -15.83 23.46
N THR A 217 4.93 -16.04 23.83
CA THR A 217 4.32 -17.39 23.72
C THR A 217 3.20 -17.59 22.70
N LEU A 218 2.91 -16.63 21.82
CA LEU A 218 1.97 -16.83 20.70
C LEU A 218 2.64 -17.23 19.37
N ARG A 219 3.89 -17.73 19.42
CA ARG A 219 4.53 -18.43 18.29
C ARG A 219 4.52 -19.93 18.56
N ARG A 220 3.45 -20.59 18.11
CA ARG A 220 3.43 -21.97 17.57
C ARG A 220 1.99 -22.46 17.61
N ASN A 221 1.42 -22.69 16.43
CA ASN A 221 0.93 -24.02 16.07
C ASN A 221 0.72 -24.12 14.55
N PRO A 222 0.72 -25.36 14.01
CA PRO A 222 1.09 -25.70 12.63
C PRO A 222 0.06 -25.26 11.57
#